data_AF-A0A7W1N4M8-F1
#
_entry.id   AF-A0A7W1N4M8-F1
#
_cell.length_a   1.000
_cell.length_b   1.000
_cell.length_c   1.000
_cell.angle_alpha   90.00
_cell.angle_beta   90.00
_cell.angle_gamma   90.00
#
_symmetry.space_group_name_H-M   'P 1'
#
loop_
_entity.id
_entity.type
_entity.pdbx_description
1 polymer ?
#
loop_
_entity_poly.entity_id
_entity_poly.type
_entity_poly.pdbx_seq_one_letter_code
_entity_poly.pdbx_strand_id
1 'polypeptide(L)'
;MLQLLRRVIARRGLLMLLTILVTALAVSAGLIVFGRSGADAAPDAASAEPARSAFPAPPRGAVVYSRELGYRALALGVVPKPGGVLVQASVLGRQGEGVRGLQFTFTAGGHTSAGIPCGAGCYDARLPISKPRQIEVRLRGNLLWRVDLPAAWPPRNAATLVARAERVFRSLHSVSFRESLASSPHERVVSSWRVQAPDRVAYQTNDGWAGIVIGSRRWDRAPGKSRWETSAQTRLTQPVPFWVSVTDAHVLGSVMIHGRPVWRISFFDPGSPAWFEITIDRPTMRTVDSRMVTTAHFMHDTYSLFNATPAIVPPR
;
A
#
# COMPACT_ATOMS: atom_id res chain seq x y z
N MET A 1 20.48 23.56 16.09
CA MET A 1 19.79 23.28 14.81
C MET A 1 19.58 21.78 14.53
N LEU A 2 20.58 20.90 14.74
CA LEU A 2 20.44 19.43 14.57
C LEU A 2 19.47 18.74 15.56
N GLN A 3 19.30 19.26 16.77
CA GLN A 3 18.37 18.69 17.77
C GLN A 3 16.89 19.05 17.51
N LEU A 4 16.62 20.18 16.82
CA LEU A 4 15.27 20.58 16.39
C LEU A 4 14.82 19.77 15.16
N LEU A 5 15.73 19.43 14.23
CA LEU A 5 15.42 18.55 13.11
C LEU A 5 15.05 17.12 13.56
N ARG A 6 15.73 16.56 14.58
CA ARG A 6 15.42 15.22 15.10
C ARG A 6 14.05 15.14 15.79
N ARG A 7 13.60 16.21 16.46
CA ARG A 7 12.26 16.29 17.09
C ARG A 7 11.13 16.42 16.05
N VAL A 8 11.40 17.04 14.91
CA VAL A 8 10.42 17.17 13.81
C VAL A 8 10.26 15.86 13.03
N ILE A 9 11.34 15.09 12.85
CA ILE A 9 11.28 13.77 12.19
C ILE A 9 10.56 12.74 13.06
N ALA A 10 10.80 12.73 14.38
CA ALA A 10 10.11 11.85 15.33
C ALA A 10 8.60 12.17 15.47
N ARG A 11 8.21 13.45 15.43
CA ARG A 11 6.79 13.84 15.41
C ARG A 11 6.10 13.52 14.08
N ARG A 12 6.81 13.56 12.96
CA ARG A 12 6.25 13.22 11.63
C ARG A 12 6.07 11.71 11.41
N GLY A 13 6.95 10.87 11.95
CA GLY A 13 6.74 9.42 11.97
C GLY A 13 5.51 9.01 12.79
N LEU A 14 5.23 9.73 13.88
CA LEU A 14 4.03 9.54 14.70
C LEU A 14 2.75 10.07 14.04
N LEU A 15 2.85 11.16 13.25
CA LEU A 15 1.73 11.71 12.48
C LEU A 15 1.35 10.84 11.28
N MET A 16 2.30 10.13 10.65
CA MET A 16 1.97 9.17 9.59
C MET A 16 1.21 7.94 10.10
N LEU A 17 1.48 7.50 11.33
CA LEU A 17 0.71 6.46 12.02
C LEU A 17 -0.71 6.93 12.39
N LEU A 18 -0.94 8.25 12.51
CA LEU A 18 -2.26 8.83 12.74
C LEU A 18 -3.05 9.04 11.44
N THR A 19 -2.40 9.37 10.32
CA THR A 19 -3.12 9.61 9.05
C THR A 19 -3.70 8.34 8.42
N ILE A 20 -3.10 7.17 8.66
CA ILE A 20 -3.70 5.90 8.20
C ILE A 20 -4.93 5.51 9.03
N LEU A 21 -5.10 6.07 10.24
CA LEU A 21 -6.27 5.82 11.09
C LEU A 21 -7.37 6.89 10.97
N VAL A 22 -7.12 8.04 10.33
CA VAL A 22 -8.08 9.17 10.24
C VAL A 22 -8.71 9.34 8.85
N THR A 23 -8.20 8.71 7.79
CA THR A 23 -8.80 8.83 6.44
C THR A 23 -9.95 7.84 6.15
N ALA A 24 -10.36 7.00 7.11
CA ALA A 24 -11.49 6.08 6.95
C ALA A 24 -12.83 6.57 7.56
N LEU A 25 -12.89 7.78 8.15
CA LEU A 25 -14.14 8.36 8.68
C LEU A 25 -14.26 9.85 8.35
N ALA A 26 -14.78 10.18 7.16
CA ALA A 26 -15.44 11.46 6.89
C ALA A 26 -16.20 11.45 5.56
N VAL A 27 -17.22 10.60 5.43
CA VAL A 27 -18.34 10.86 4.51
C VAL A 27 -19.61 10.54 5.27
N SER A 28 -20.33 11.59 5.69
CA SER A 28 -21.78 11.69 5.93
C SER A 28 -22.10 12.56 7.16
N ALA A 29 -22.40 13.84 6.93
CA ALA A 29 -23.42 14.63 7.65
C ALA A 29 -23.43 16.07 7.11
N GLY A 30 -24.14 16.28 6.00
CA GLY A 30 -24.59 17.63 5.63
C GLY A 30 -25.91 17.91 6.34
N LEU A 31 -25.89 18.80 7.32
CA LEU A 31 -27.10 19.41 7.87
C LEU A 31 -27.10 20.91 7.55
N ILE A 32 -28.21 21.28 6.94
CA ILE A 32 -28.72 22.58 6.52
C ILE A 32 -28.73 23.58 7.68
N VAL A 33 -28.43 24.87 7.42
CA VAL A 33 -29.24 26.06 7.79
C VAL A 33 -28.77 27.29 7.00
N PHE A 34 -29.76 28.08 6.60
CA PHE A 34 -29.80 29.20 5.66
C PHE A 34 -29.06 30.49 6.08
N GLY A 35 -28.64 31.25 5.06
CA GLY A 35 -28.38 32.70 5.14
C GLY A 35 -28.31 33.34 3.75
N ARG A 36 -29.44 33.87 3.27
CA ARG A 36 -29.59 34.88 2.17
C ARG A 36 -29.04 36.24 2.68
N SER A 37 -28.52 37.22 1.93
CA SER A 37 -28.56 37.67 0.54
C SER A 37 -27.36 38.60 0.27
N GLY A 38 -26.99 38.81 -1.01
CA GLY A 38 -26.18 39.96 -1.45
C GLY A 38 -25.57 39.72 -2.82
N ALA A 39 -26.23 40.24 -3.87
CA ALA A 39 -25.79 40.18 -5.25
C ALA A 39 -24.74 41.26 -5.55
N ASP A 40 -23.70 40.91 -6.30
CA ASP A 40 -23.08 41.76 -7.32
C ASP A 40 -22.29 40.90 -8.31
N ALA A 41 -22.50 41.16 -9.60
CA ALA A 41 -21.92 40.43 -10.71
C ALA A 41 -20.58 41.05 -11.16
N ALA A 42 -19.56 40.21 -11.35
CA ALA A 42 -18.30 40.52 -12.02
C ALA A 42 -17.72 39.22 -12.63
N PRO A 43 -16.85 39.32 -13.65
CA PRO A 43 -16.96 38.58 -14.91
C PRO A 43 -16.42 37.14 -14.85
N ASP A 44 -16.83 36.35 -15.85
CA ASP A 44 -16.39 34.99 -16.16
C ASP A 44 -14.85 34.85 -16.08
N ALA A 45 -14.38 34.48 -14.90
CA ALA A 45 -13.10 33.83 -14.74
C ALA A 45 -13.28 32.41 -15.28
N ALA A 46 -12.72 32.16 -16.46
CA ALA A 46 -12.53 30.83 -17.01
C ALA A 46 -12.17 29.88 -15.86
N SER A 47 -13.08 28.95 -15.58
CA SER A 47 -12.87 27.92 -14.58
C SER A 47 -11.67 27.10 -15.03
N ALA A 48 -10.49 27.47 -14.55
CA ALA A 48 -9.38 26.56 -14.48
C ALA A 48 -9.86 25.43 -13.58
N GLU A 49 -10.31 24.35 -14.21
CA GLU A 49 -10.63 23.10 -13.55
C GLU A 49 -9.44 22.82 -12.62
N PRO A 50 -9.63 22.73 -11.29
CA PRO A 50 -8.53 22.31 -10.43
C PRO A 50 -8.17 20.93 -10.96
N ALA A 51 -6.99 20.81 -11.57
CA ALA A 51 -6.47 19.56 -12.04
C ALA A 51 -6.38 18.66 -10.82
N ARG A 52 -7.45 17.90 -10.56
CA ARG A 52 -7.44 16.81 -9.60
C ARG A 52 -6.28 15.97 -10.07
N SER A 53 -5.22 15.93 -9.27
CA SER A 53 -4.18 14.93 -9.44
C SER A 53 -4.86 13.59 -9.18
N ALA A 54 -5.58 13.09 -10.18
CA ALA A 54 -6.16 11.78 -10.15
C ALA A 54 -4.97 10.84 -10.01
N PHE A 55 -4.90 10.17 -8.86
CA PHE A 55 -3.92 9.12 -8.63
C PHE A 55 -3.90 8.22 -9.88
N PRO A 56 -2.71 7.88 -10.43
CA PRO A 56 -2.61 7.07 -11.64
C PRO A 56 -2.98 5.62 -11.33
N ALA A 57 -4.26 5.39 -11.08
CA ALA A 57 -4.82 4.10 -10.73
C ALA A 57 -4.62 3.13 -11.91
N PRO A 58 -4.38 1.84 -11.64
CA PRO A 58 -4.29 0.86 -12.70
C PRO A 58 -5.62 0.77 -13.47
N PRO A 59 -5.60 0.47 -14.78
CA PRO A 59 -6.84 0.29 -15.52
C PRO A 59 -7.62 -0.92 -15.00
N ARG A 60 -8.95 -0.89 -15.13
CA ARG A 60 -9.82 -1.99 -14.72
C ARG A 60 -9.39 -3.32 -15.37
N GLY A 61 -9.36 -4.38 -14.56
CA GLY A 61 -8.95 -5.72 -14.95
C GLY A 61 -7.43 -5.91 -15.00
N ALA A 62 -6.64 -4.97 -14.47
CA ALA A 62 -5.20 -5.08 -14.48
C ALA A 62 -4.67 -6.13 -13.51
N VAL A 63 -3.69 -6.88 -13.97
CA VAL A 63 -2.74 -7.58 -13.11
C VAL A 63 -1.71 -6.56 -12.68
N VAL A 64 -1.58 -6.33 -11.38
CA VAL A 64 -0.79 -5.21 -10.86
C VAL A 64 0.51 -5.69 -10.22
N TYR A 65 1.56 -4.90 -10.42
CA TYR A 65 2.85 -5.07 -9.82
C TYR A 65 3.35 -3.73 -9.35
N SER A 66 4.18 -3.72 -8.32
CA SER A 66 4.73 -2.48 -7.81
C SER A 66 6.11 -2.69 -7.20
N ARG A 67 6.88 -1.62 -7.17
CA ARG A 67 8.17 -1.57 -6.50
C ARG A 67 8.51 -0.15 -6.09
N GLU A 68 9.41 -0.08 -5.13
CA GLU A 68 10.17 1.13 -4.83
C GLU A 68 11.09 1.50 -6.01
N LEU A 69 11.11 2.79 -6.37
CA LEU A 69 12.00 3.42 -7.33
C LEU A 69 12.64 4.67 -6.70
N GLY A 70 13.67 4.48 -5.88
CA GLY A 70 14.23 5.58 -5.10
C GLY A 70 13.14 6.17 -4.19
N TYR A 71 12.93 7.48 -4.27
CA TYR A 71 11.87 8.16 -3.52
C TYR A 71 10.47 8.07 -4.16
N ARG A 72 10.32 7.28 -5.23
CA ARG A 72 9.09 7.18 -6.02
C ARG A 72 8.45 5.82 -5.88
N ALA A 73 7.13 5.77 -5.96
CA ALA A 73 6.44 4.53 -6.25
C ALA A 73 6.43 4.31 -7.76
N LEU A 74 6.77 3.10 -8.20
CA LEU A 74 6.57 2.65 -9.57
C LEU A 74 5.66 1.43 -9.53
N ALA A 75 4.59 1.47 -10.31
CA ALA A 75 3.69 0.34 -10.51
C ALA A 75 3.47 0.06 -12.00
N LEU A 76 3.07 -1.17 -12.29
CA LEU A 76 2.73 -1.67 -13.61
C LEU A 76 1.37 -2.35 -13.52
N GLY A 77 0.40 -1.91 -14.32
CA GLY A 77 -0.83 -2.64 -14.61
C GLY A 77 -0.73 -3.30 -15.98
N VAL A 78 -1.12 -4.58 -16.07
CA VAL A 78 -1.18 -5.32 -17.34
C VAL A 78 -2.59 -5.87 -17.54
N VAL A 79 -3.27 -5.44 -18.59
CA VAL A 79 -4.64 -5.83 -18.90
C VAL A 79 -4.68 -6.66 -20.18
N PRO A 80 -5.22 -7.88 -20.16
CA PRO A 80 -5.52 -8.63 -21.37
C PRO A 80 -6.50 -7.87 -22.26
N LYS A 81 -6.20 -7.74 -23.56
CA LYS A 81 -7.07 -7.14 -24.57
C LYS A 81 -7.15 -8.05 -25.80
N PRO A 82 -8.21 -7.93 -26.65
CA PRO A 82 -8.21 -8.59 -27.94
C PRO A 82 -6.94 -8.24 -28.74
N GLY A 83 -6.23 -9.24 -29.23
CA GLY A 83 -5.00 -9.06 -30.03
C GLY A 83 -3.74 -8.63 -29.27
N GLY A 84 -3.77 -8.52 -27.93
CA GLY A 84 -2.58 -8.09 -27.18
C GLY A 84 -2.79 -7.82 -25.69
N VAL A 85 -1.94 -6.97 -25.15
CA VAL A 85 -2.09 -6.44 -23.80
C VAL A 85 -1.98 -4.92 -23.80
N LEU A 86 -2.76 -4.28 -22.92
CA LEU A 86 -2.53 -2.91 -22.49
C LEU A 86 -1.61 -2.97 -21.28
N VAL A 87 -0.52 -2.22 -21.31
CA VAL A 87 0.36 -1.99 -20.16
C VAL A 87 0.24 -0.54 -19.73
N GLN A 88 0.26 -0.28 -18.43
CA GLN A 88 0.30 1.07 -17.88
C GLN A 88 1.32 1.12 -16.74
N ALA A 89 2.31 2.00 -16.86
CA ALA A 89 3.15 2.39 -15.74
C ALA A 89 2.50 3.55 -14.98
N SER A 90 2.52 3.43 -13.66
CA SER A 90 2.08 4.46 -12.72
C SER A 90 3.28 4.91 -11.88
N VAL A 91 3.57 6.21 -11.88
CA VAL A 91 4.72 6.78 -11.15
C VAL A 91 4.29 7.93 -10.26
N LEU A 92 4.54 7.78 -8.96
CA LEU A 92 4.24 8.78 -7.96
C LEU A 92 5.52 9.31 -7.32
N GLY A 93 5.57 10.62 -7.13
CA GLY A 93 6.58 11.29 -6.34
C GLY A 93 6.32 11.17 -4.84
N ARG A 94 7.09 11.92 -4.05
CA ARG A 94 7.10 11.78 -2.58
C ARG A 94 5.81 12.23 -1.92
N GLN A 95 5.11 13.19 -2.53
CA GLN A 95 3.89 13.78 -2.00
C GLN A 95 2.63 13.26 -2.70
N GLY A 96 2.79 12.23 -3.54
CA GLY A 96 1.68 11.58 -4.25
C GLY A 96 1.34 12.26 -5.57
N GLU A 97 2.16 13.21 -5.99
CA GLU A 97 2.07 13.80 -7.31
C GLU A 97 2.46 12.80 -8.39
N GLY A 98 1.66 12.72 -9.46
CA GLY A 98 2.02 11.94 -10.63
C GLY A 98 3.24 12.55 -11.33
N VAL A 99 4.33 11.78 -11.48
CA VAL A 99 5.57 12.27 -12.11
C VAL A 99 5.37 12.40 -13.62
N ARG A 100 5.66 13.58 -14.18
CA ARG A 100 5.52 13.88 -15.61
C ARG A 100 6.86 13.82 -16.35
N GLY A 101 6.81 13.85 -17.68
CA GLY A 101 7.99 13.95 -18.55
C GLY A 101 8.91 12.73 -18.60
N LEU A 102 8.51 11.61 -17.98
CA LEU A 102 9.26 10.36 -18.04
C LEU A 102 9.12 9.70 -19.42
N GLN A 103 10.16 9.00 -19.85
CA GLN A 103 10.19 8.26 -21.11
C GLN A 103 10.26 6.76 -20.81
N PHE A 104 9.12 6.09 -20.98
CA PHE A 104 8.99 4.66 -20.79
C PHE A 104 9.10 3.91 -22.12
N THR A 105 9.64 2.70 -22.04
CA THR A 105 9.59 1.72 -23.12
C THR A 105 9.19 0.38 -22.51
N PHE A 106 8.21 -0.27 -23.12
CA PHE A 106 7.71 -1.57 -22.71
C PHE A 106 8.10 -2.61 -23.75
N THR A 107 8.65 -3.73 -23.32
CA THR A 107 9.04 -4.84 -24.20
C THR A 107 8.46 -6.15 -23.72
N ALA A 108 7.87 -6.95 -24.62
CA ALA A 108 7.44 -8.30 -24.34
C ALA A 108 7.40 -9.17 -25.61
N GLY A 109 7.97 -10.37 -25.53
CA GLY A 109 8.01 -11.33 -26.65
C GLY A 109 8.54 -10.73 -27.95
N GLY A 110 9.61 -9.92 -27.88
CA GLY A 110 10.21 -9.25 -29.03
C GLY A 110 9.50 -7.97 -29.49
N HIS A 111 8.28 -7.70 -29.02
CA HIS A 111 7.58 -6.46 -29.33
C HIS A 111 7.98 -5.36 -28.36
N THR A 112 8.23 -4.17 -28.90
CA THR A 112 8.60 -2.98 -28.12
C THR A 112 7.68 -1.82 -28.46
N SER A 113 7.23 -1.08 -27.45
CA SER A 113 6.40 0.11 -27.63
C SER A 113 6.79 1.20 -26.63
N ALA A 114 6.76 2.45 -27.09
CA ALA A 114 6.99 3.61 -26.23
C ALA A 114 5.75 3.88 -25.36
N GLY A 115 5.97 4.27 -24.11
CA GLY A 115 4.90 4.68 -23.22
C GLY A 115 4.37 6.07 -23.60
N ILE A 116 3.07 6.16 -23.86
CA ILE A 116 2.36 7.40 -24.17
C ILE A 116 1.82 7.98 -22.86
N PRO A 117 2.05 9.26 -22.55
CA PRO A 117 1.45 9.89 -21.37
C PRO A 117 -0.08 9.85 -21.43
N CYS A 118 -0.71 9.30 -20.39
CA CYS A 118 -2.18 9.20 -20.25
C CYS A 118 -2.74 10.05 -19.09
N GLY A 119 -1.88 10.82 -18.43
CA GLY A 119 -2.20 11.61 -17.25
C GLY A 119 -0.95 11.86 -16.40
N ALA A 120 -1.08 12.62 -15.30
CA ALA A 120 0.04 12.82 -14.38
C ALA A 120 0.48 11.47 -13.79
N GLY A 121 1.75 11.10 -13.98
CA GLY A 121 2.27 9.82 -13.51
C GLY A 121 1.79 8.59 -14.29
N CYS A 122 1.04 8.77 -15.38
CA CYS A 122 0.45 7.68 -16.17
C CYS A 122 1.15 7.57 -17.52
N TYR A 123 1.62 6.37 -17.86
CA TYR A 123 2.22 6.06 -19.15
C TYR A 123 1.73 4.71 -19.65
N ASP A 124 0.98 4.67 -20.74
CA ASP A 124 0.43 3.43 -21.27
C ASP A 124 1.01 3.05 -22.64
N ALA A 125 0.87 1.78 -22.99
CA ALA A 125 1.20 1.28 -24.32
C ALA A 125 0.39 0.02 -24.62
N ARG A 126 0.21 -0.27 -25.91
CA ARG A 126 -0.29 -1.57 -26.37
C ARG A 126 0.85 -2.40 -26.91
N LEU A 127 0.90 -3.66 -26.52
CA LEU A 127 1.83 -4.65 -27.05
C LEU A 127 1.02 -5.75 -27.75
N PRO A 128 1.32 -6.07 -29.02
CA PRO A 128 0.59 -7.07 -29.81
C PRO A 128 1.01 -8.50 -29.42
N ILE A 129 0.83 -8.85 -28.14
CA ILE A 129 1.18 -10.16 -27.57
C ILE A 129 0.03 -10.67 -26.70
N SER A 130 -0.53 -11.83 -27.07
CA SER A 130 -1.73 -12.34 -26.40
C SER A 130 -1.44 -13.08 -25.09
N LYS A 131 -0.25 -13.66 -24.93
CA LYS A 131 0.16 -14.45 -23.76
C LYS A 131 1.58 -14.08 -23.31
N PRO A 132 1.79 -12.85 -22.81
CA PRO A 132 3.12 -12.45 -22.36
C PRO A 132 3.55 -13.25 -21.13
N ARG A 133 4.82 -13.67 -21.11
CA ARG A 133 5.46 -14.35 -19.96
C ARG A 133 6.22 -13.37 -19.06
N GLN A 134 6.66 -12.27 -19.65
CA GLN A 134 7.43 -11.23 -18.99
C GLN A 134 7.15 -9.90 -19.68
N ILE A 135 7.15 -8.82 -18.91
CA ILE A 135 7.20 -7.44 -19.41
C ILE A 135 8.50 -6.83 -18.91
N GLU A 136 9.30 -6.29 -19.82
CA GLU A 136 10.40 -5.39 -19.45
C GLU A 136 9.89 -3.95 -19.49
N VAL A 137 10.01 -3.25 -18.37
CA VAL A 137 9.75 -1.81 -18.24
C VAL A 137 11.10 -1.10 -18.18
N ARG A 138 11.40 -0.30 -19.20
CA ARG A 138 12.57 0.58 -19.24
C ARG A 138 12.14 2.01 -19.00
N LEU A 139 12.84 2.70 -18.10
CA LEU A 139 12.77 4.15 -17.96
C LEU A 139 14.14 4.73 -18.33
N ARG A 140 14.15 5.73 -19.22
CA ARG A 140 15.39 6.39 -19.66
C ARG A 140 16.20 6.87 -18.44
N GLY A 141 17.49 6.53 -18.40
CA GLY A 141 18.37 6.82 -17.26
C GLY A 141 18.78 5.62 -16.39
N ASN A 142 18.80 4.41 -16.96
CA ASN A 142 19.33 3.14 -16.40
C ASN A 142 18.38 2.29 -15.55
N LEU A 143 17.08 2.56 -15.51
CA LEU A 143 16.14 1.61 -14.91
C LEU A 143 15.70 0.56 -15.92
N LEU A 144 15.96 -0.71 -15.61
CA LEU A 144 15.36 -1.87 -16.24
C LEU A 144 14.64 -2.70 -15.16
N TRP A 145 13.32 -2.82 -15.28
CA TRP A 145 12.51 -3.66 -14.42
C TRP A 145 11.88 -4.77 -15.24
N ARG A 146 12.24 -6.01 -14.91
CA ARG A 146 11.61 -7.22 -15.46
C ARG A 146 10.51 -7.69 -14.55
N VAL A 147 9.33 -7.89 -15.11
CA VAL A 147 8.13 -8.37 -14.40
C VAL A 147 7.70 -9.68 -15.01
N ASP A 148 7.84 -10.75 -14.24
CA ASP A 148 7.35 -12.07 -14.64
C ASP A 148 5.83 -12.12 -14.47
N LEU A 149 5.15 -12.52 -15.54
CA LEU A 149 3.70 -12.66 -15.56
C LEU A 149 3.27 -14.10 -15.26
N PRO A 150 2.01 -14.30 -14.83
CA PRO A 150 1.52 -15.61 -14.45
C PRO A 150 1.57 -16.56 -15.65
N ALA A 151 1.94 -17.81 -15.40
CA ALA A 151 2.06 -18.78 -16.48
C ALA A 151 0.70 -19.08 -17.17
N ALA A 152 -0.39 -18.96 -16.42
CA ALA A 152 -1.74 -18.95 -16.98
C ALA A 152 -2.12 -17.50 -17.30
N TRP A 153 -2.44 -17.23 -18.56
CA TRP A 153 -2.83 -15.89 -19.04
C TRP A 153 -4.11 -15.96 -19.90
N PRO A 154 -5.14 -15.15 -19.60
CA PRO A 154 -5.28 -14.23 -18.45
C PRO A 154 -5.18 -14.93 -17.10
N PRO A 155 -4.70 -14.24 -16.03
CA PRO A 155 -4.62 -14.87 -14.74
C PRO A 155 -5.99 -15.03 -14.10
N ARG A 156 -6.08 -16.05 -13.24
CA ARG A 156 -7.28 -16.35 -12.49
C ARG A 156 -7.62 -15.22 -11.53
N ASN A 157 -8.90 -14.83 -11.49
CA ASN A 157 -9.44 -13.91 -10.49
C ASN A 157 -9.23 -14.46 -9.06
N ALA A 158 -8.77 -13.61 -8.15
CA ALA A 158 -8.46 -13.96 -6.78
C ALA A 158 -9.36 -13.28 -5.73
N ALA A 159 -10.41 -12.56 -6.13
CA ALA A 159 -11.24 -11.78 -5.21
C ALA A 159 -11.82 -12.64 -4.07
N THR A 160 -12.30 -13.84 -4.39
CA THR A 160 -12.84 -14.78 -3.39
C THR A 160 -11.76 -15.33 -2.45
N LEU A 161 -10.52 -15.47 -2.92
CA LEU A 161 -9.38 -15.89 -2.09
C LEU A 161 -9.00 -14.79 -1.11
N VAL A 162 -8.89 -13.53 -1.59
CA VAL A 162 -8.56 -12.38 -0.75
C VAL A 162 -9.64 -12.18 0.32
N ALA A 163 -10.92 -12.16 -0.07
CA ALA A 163 -12.02 -12.01 0.88
C ALA A 163 -12.05 -13.12 1.96
N ARG A 164 -11.63 -14.35 1.62
CA ARG A 164 -11.57 -15.46 2.58
C ARG A 164 -10.38 -15.30 3.54
N ALA A 165 -9.23 -14.88 3.04
CA ALA A 165 -8.07 -14.58 3.88
C ALA A 165 -8.31 -13.38 4.81
N GLU A 166 -9.01 -12.36 4.34
CA GLU A 166 -9.45 -11.25 5.19
C GLU A 166 -10.32 -11.69 6.35
N ARG A 167 -11.31 -12.57 6.10
CA ARG A 167 -12.15 -13.12 7.17
C ARG A 167 -11.32 -13.90 8.18
N VAL A 168 -10.38 -14.72 7.72
CA VAL A 168 -9.45 -15.45 8.59
C VAL A 168 -8.59 -14.49 9.41
N PHE A 169 -8.06 -13.43 8.80
CA PHE A 169 -7.24 -12.43 9.49
C PHE A 169 -8.04 -11.73 10.59
N ARG A 170 -9.27 -11.29 10.28
CA ARG A 170 -10.16 -10.61 11.24
C ARG A 170 -10.67 -11.53 12.36
N SER A 171 -10.65 -12.85 12.15
CA SER A 171 -11.04 -13.84 13.16
C SER A 171 -9.87 -14.27 14.06
N LEU A 172 -8.65 -13.74 13.87
CA LEU A 172 -7.52 -14.09 14.70
C LEU A 172 -7.71 -13.50 16.11
N HIS A 173 -7.42 -14.31 17.13
CA HIS A 173 -7.27 -13.81 18.51
C HIS A 173 -5.96 -13.05 18.67
N SER A 174 -4.91 -13.45 17.95
CA SER A 174 -3.64 -12.73 17.95
C SER A 174 -2.78 -13.02 16.72
N VAL A 175 -1.85 -12.11 16.43
CA VAL A 175 -0.83 -12.27 15.39
C VAL A 175 0.41 -11.45 15.73
N SER A 176 1.59 -11.98 15.39
CA SER A 176 2.84 -11.23 15.45
C SER A 176 3.38 -11.05 14.05
N PHE A 177 4.01 -9.93 13.74
CA PHE A 177 4.65 -9.73 12.46
C PHE A 177 5.91 -8.89 12.56
N ARG A 178 6.79 -9.06 11.58
CA ARG A 178 7.90 -8.15 11.35
C ARG A 178 7.54 -7.30 10.15
N GLU A 179 7.66 -6.00 10.32
CA GLU A 179 7.42 -4.99 9.30
C GLU A 179 8.76 -4.34 8.93
N SER A 180 8.96 -4.11 7.64
CA SER A 180 9.92 -3.16 7.10
C SER A 180 9.14 -2.06 6.42
N LEU A 181 9.24 -0.84 6.95
CA LEU A 181 8.61 0.34 6.40
C LEU A 181 9.67 1.32 5.88
N ALA A 182 9.57 1.70 4.61
CA ALA A 182 10.49 2.64 3.99
C ALA A 182 9.77 3.78 3.25
N SER A 183 10.39 4.96 3.26
CA SER A 183 10.02 6.11 2.40
C SER A 183 11.00 6.34 1.26
N SER A 184 12.15 5.67 1.31
CA SER A 184 13.20 5.65 0.30
C SER A 184 14.20 4.53 0.59
N PRO A 185 15.20 4.28 -0.30
CA PRO A 185 16.13 3.19 -0.09
C PRO A 185 16.99 3.35 1.16
N HIS A 186 17.15 4.60 1.62
CA HIS A 186 17.97 4.98 2.77
C HIS A 186 17.16 5.25 4.04
N GLU A 187 15.86 5.49 3.91
CA GLU A 187 14.96 5.78 5.03
C GLU A 187 14.08 4.55 5.26
N ARG A 188 14.56 3.61 6.10
CA ARG A 188 13.88 2.36 6.43
C ARG A 188 13.88 2.13 7.94
N VAL A 189 12.72 1.75 8.46
CA VAL A 189 12.52 1.29 9.84
C VAL A 189 12.09 -0.16 9.79
N VAL A 190 12.66 -0.97 10.68
CA VAL A 190 12.23 -2.35 10.89
C VAL A 190 11.60 -2.46 12.27
N SER A 191 10.42 -3.02 12.34
CA SER A 191 9.60 -3.11 13.54
C SER A 191 9.13 -4.54 13.75
N SER A 192 9.01 -4.92 15.01
CA SER A 192 8.31 -6.12 15.44
C SER A 192 7.00 -5.69 16.07
N TRP A 193 5.93 -6.37 15.69
CA TRP A 193 4.57 -6.07 16.09
C TRP A 193 3.91 -7.29 16.71
N ARG A 194 3.04 -7.02 17.67
CA ARG A 194 2.12 -7.96 18.29
C ARG A 194 0.74 -7.33 18.31
N VAL A 195 -0.26 -8.08 17.91
CA VAL A 195 -1.65 -7.65 17.87
C VAL A 195 -2.50 -8.70 18.56
N GLN A 196 -3.42 -8.28 19.43
CA GLN A 196 -4.37 -9.16 20.09
C GLN A 196 -5.77 -8.55 20.10
N ALA A 197 -6.76 -9.37 19.81
CA ALA A 197 -8.15 -8.98 19.86
C ALA A 197 -8.58 -8.63 21.30
N PRO A 198 -9.53 -7.71 21.48
CA PRO A 198 -10.14 -6.88 20.43
C PRO A 198 -9.37 -5.60 20.12
N ASP A 199 -8.48 -5.15 21.01
CA ASP A 199 -8.03 -3.75 21.06
C ASP A 199 -6.60 -3.57 21.59
N ARG A 200 -5.71 -4.55 21.36
CA ARG A 200 -4.33 -4.51 21.86
C ARG A 200 -3.30 -4.57 20.75
N VAL A 201 -2.33 -3.66 20.82
CA VAL A 201 -1.20 -3.60 19.90
C VAL A 201 0.07 -3.31 20.69
N ALA A 202 1.18 -3.95 20.37
CA ALA A 202 2.49 -3.59 20.88
C ALA A 202 3.50 -3.63 19.75
N TYR A 203 4.42 -2.68 19.73
CA TYR A 203 5.51 -2.65 18.76
C TYR A 203 6.83 -2.25 19.38
N GLN A 204 7.89 -2.64 18.69
CA GLN A 204 9.24 -2.15 18.94
C GLN A 204 9.97 -2.02 17.61
N THR A 205 10.61 -0.87 17.39
CA THR A 205 11.43 -0.59 16.23
C THR A 205 12.90 -0.93 16.50
N ASN A 206 13.67 -1.14 15.43
CA ASN A 206 15.09 -1.42 15.48
C ASN A 206 15.93 -0.24 16.00
N ASP A 207 15.43 0.99 15.89
CA ASP A 207 16.05 2.21 16.44
C ASP A 207 15.64 2.50 17.90
N GLY A 208 14.86 1.61 18.52
CA GLY A 208 14.61 1.60 19.97
C GLY A 208 13.32 2.28 20.43
N TRP A 209 12.49 2.78 19.51
CA TRP A 209 11.13 3.20 19.86
C TRP A 209 10.28 1.98 20.20
N ALA A 210 9.38 2.14 21.16
CA ALA A 210 8.40 1.13 21.50
C ALA A 210 7.06 1.77 21.85
N GLY A 211 5.99 1.04 21.57
CA GLY A 211 4.63 1.46 21.89
C GLY A 211 3.76 0.29 22.33
N ILE A 212 2.83 0.55 23.24
CA ILE A 212 1.81 -0.38 23.69
C ILE A 212 0.47 0.36 23.66
N VAL A 213 -0.55 -0.24 23.06
CA VAL A 213 -1.93 0.22 23.06
C VAL A 213 -2.79 -0.86 23.68
N ILE A 214 -3.63 -0.49 24.65
CA ILE A 214 -4.64 -1.36 25.27
C ILE A 214 -5.90 -0.54 25.47
N GLY A 215 -6.96 -0.86 24.72
CA GLY A 215 -8.24 -0.15 24.79
C GLY A 215 -8.08 1.34 24.52
N SER A 216 -8.36 2.17 25.53
CA SER A 216 -8.31 3.64 25.43
C SER A 216 -6.98 4.26 25.90
N ARG A 217 -5.95 3.45 26.13
CA ARG A 217 -4.65 3.91 26.64
C ARG A 217 -3.51 3.52 25.72
N ARG A 218 -2.52 4.41 25.62
CA ARG A 218 -1.27 4.21 24.90
C ARG A 218 -0.09 4.55 25.79
N TRP A 219 0.98 3.76 25.67
CA TRP A 219 2.26 3.99 26.29
C TRP A 219 3.33 4.02 25.22
N ASP A 220 4.14 5.07 25.18
CA ASP A 220 5.28 5.19 24.26
C ASP A 220 6.59 5.29 25.04
N ARG A 221 7.66 4.75 24.45
CA ARG A 221 9.01 4.85 24.99
C ARG A 221 9.99 5.19 23.90
N ALA A 222 10.69 6.30 24.09
CA ALA A 222 11.73 6.76 23.18
C ALA A 222 13.05 5.97 23.39
N PRO A 223 13.93 5.95 22.36
CA PRO A 223 15.24 5.31 22.46
C PRO A 223 16.07 5.83 23.64
N GLY A 224 16.68 4.92 24.39
CA GLY A 224 17.50 5.25 25.57
C GLY A 224 16.73 5.75 26.79
N LYS A 225 15.39 5.75 26.77
CA LYS A 225 14.56 6.09 27.93
C LYS A 225 14.09 4.82 28.63
N SER A 226 14.12 4.84 29.97
CA SER A 226 13.57 3.78 30.81
C SER A 226 12.08 3.97 31.10
N ARG A 227 11.60 5.21 31.15
CA ARG A 227 10.23 5.57 31.49
C ARG A 227 9.29 5.53 30.27
N TRP A 228 8.09 4.99 30.49
CA TRP A 228 6.98 5.06 29.53
C TRP A 228 6.18 6.36 29.72
N GLU A 229 5.83 6.98 28.60
CA GLU A 229 4.94 8.13 28.54
C GLU A 229 3.52 7.65 28.21
N THR A 230 2.55 7.97 29.06
CA THR A 230 1.16 7.53 28.88
C THR A 230 0.31 8.61 28.22
N SER A 231 -0.55 8.23 27.29
CA SER A 231 -1.52 9.11 26.64
C SER A 231 -2.86 8.41 26.42
N ALA A 232 -3.90 9.21 26.16
CA ALA A 232 -5.19 8.70 25.73
C ALA A 232 -5.13 8.18 24.28
N GLN A 233 -5.95 7.19 23.95
CA GLN A 233 -6.00 6.56 22.63
C GLN A 233 -7.46 6.30 22.23
N THR A 234 -7.79 6.56 20.96
CA THR A 234 -9.05 6.10 20.39
C THR A 234 -9.03 4.58 20.30
N ARG A 235 -10.08 3.91 20.80
CA ARG A 235 -10.15 2.46 20.80
C ARG A 235 -9.95 1.92 19.39
N LEU A 236 -9.05 0.96 19.26
CA LEU A 236 -8.78 0.24 18.03
C LEU A 236 -9.62 -1.05 17.99
N THR A 237 -9.97 -1.50 16.79
CA THR A 237 -10.45 -2.87 16.57
C THR A 237 -9.40 -3.61 15.77
N GLN A 238 -8.93 -4.73 16.32
CA GLN A 238 -7.83 -5.52 15.80
C GLN A 238 -8.09 -7.02 16.07
N PRO A 239 -7.48 -7.94 15.28
CA PRO A 239 -6.66 -7.71 14.10
C PRO A 239 -7.47 -7.32 12.86
N VAL A 240 -6.93 -6.43 12.02
CA VAL A 240 -7.45 -6.14 10.67
C VAL A 240 -6.30 -6.18 9.65
N PRO A 241 -6.58 -6.57 8.39
CA PRO A 241 -5.59 -6.46 7.32
C PRO A 241 -5.24 -4.99 7.04
N PHE A 242 -4.06 -4.73 6.48
CA PHE A 242 -3.60 -3.37 6.15
C PHE A 242 -4.32 -2.72 4.97
N TRP A 243 -5.02 -3.50 4.14
CA TRP A 243 -5.84 -2.98 3.06
C TRP A 243 -7.30 -2.82 3.50
N VAL A 244 -7.99 -1.84 2.92
CA VAL A 244 -9.38 -1.48 3.22
C VAL A 244 -10.34 -1.80 2.08
N SER A 245 -9.83 -1.88 0.85
CA SER A 245 -10.59 -2.27 -0.34
C SER A 245 -9.74 -3.10 -1.30
N VAL A 246 -10.40 -3.86 -2.17
CA VAL A 246 -9.73 -4.78 -3.10
C VAL A 246 -10.39 -4.67 -4.48
N THR A 247 -9.62 -4.28 -5.48
CA THR A 247 -10.00 -4.33 -6.90
C THR A 247 -8.95 -5.09 -7.71
N ASP A 248 -9.40 -5.72 -8.79
CA ASP A 248 -8.53 -6.39 -9.76
C ASP A 248 -7.56 -7.41 -9.12
N ALA A 249 -8.09 -8.21 -8.20
CA ALA A 249 -7.33 -9.26 -7.55
C ALA A 249 -7.06 -10.43 -8.51
N HIS A 250 -5.78 -10.78 -8.68
CA HIS A 250 -5.34 -11.84 -9.59
C HIS A 250 -4.32 -12.76 -8.93
N VAL A 251 -4.44 -14.06 -9.19
CA VAL A 251 -3.44 -15.05 -8.80
C VAL A 251 -2.21 -14.87 -9.69
N LEU A 252 -1.08 -14.52 -9.08
CA LEU A 252 0.20 -14.43 -9.77
C LEU A 252 0.83 -15.81 -9.98
N GLY A 253 0.61 -16.72 -9.02
CA GLY A 253 1.18 -18.04 -9.10
C GLY A 253 1.05 -18.84 -7.81
N SER A 254 1.74 -19.96 -7.83
CA SER A 254 1.67 -21.03 -6.86
C SER A 254 3.09 -21.44 -6.53
N VAL A 255 3.52 -21.29 -5.28
CA VAL A 255 4.88 -21.67 -4.86
C VAL A 255 4.85 -22.39 -3.51
N MET A 256 5.97 -23.05 -3.18
CA MET A 256 6.20 -23.63 -1.86
C MET A 256 7.07 -22.66 -1.05
N ILE A 257 6.63 -22.30 0.16
CA ILE A 257 7.42 -21.51 1.11
C ILE A 257 7.57 -22.34 2.38
N HIS A 258 8.80 -22.70 2.74
CA HIS A 258 9.11 -23.56 3.90
C HIS A 258 8.23 -24.83 3.95
N GLY A 259 8.07 -25.51 2.81
CA GLY A 259 7.26 -26.73 2.71
C GLY A 259 5.74 -26.52 2.71
N ARG A 260 5.25 -25.27 2.70
CA ARG A 260 3.82 -24.94 2.65
C ARG A 260 3.41 -24.44 1.26
N PRO A 261 2.32 -24.95 0.68
CA PRO A 261 1.80 -24.42 -0.57
C PRO A 261 1.14 -23.07 -0.30
N VAL A 262 1.49 -22.07 -1.10
CA VAL A 262 0.94 -20.72 -1.00
C VAL A 262 0.39 -20.21 -2.34
N TRP A 263 -0.53 -19.26 -2.28
CA TRP A 263 -0.92 -18.42 -3.42
C TRP A 263 -0.17 -17.09 -3.33
N ARG A 264 0.44 -16.66 -4.43
CA ARG A 264 0.85 -15.25 -4.62
C ARG A 264 -0.26 -14.52 -5.35
N ILE A 265 -0.72 -13.40 -4.80
CA ILE A 265 -1.86 -12.65 -5.32
C ILE A 265 -1.50 -11.17 -5.35
N SER A 266 -1.84 -10.49 -6.44
CA SER A 266 -1.76 -9.03 -6.55
C SER A 266 -3.15 -8.41 -6.58
N PHE A 267 -3.30 -7.20 -6.04
CA PHE A 267 -4.50 -6.39 -6.20
C PHE A 267 -4.20 -4.91 -5.96
N PHE A 268 -5.14 -4.05 -6.32
CA PHE A 268 -5.10 -2.62 -6.01
C PHE A 268 -6.12 -2.30 -4.92
N ASP A 269 -5.74 -1.47 -3.95
CA ASP A 269 -6.62 -0.91 -2.95
C ASP A 269 -6.92 0.56 -3.30
N PRO A 270 -8.13 0.86 -3.84
CA PRO A 270 -8.51 2.23 -4.15
C PRO A 270 -8.87 3.07 -2.92
N GLY A 271 -9.06 2.47 -1.75
CA GLY A 271 -9.35 3.19 -0.50
C GLY A 271 -8.09 3.77 0.15
N SER A 272 -6.96 3.10 0.02
CA SER A 272 -5.63 3.57 0.49
C SER A 272 -4.67 3.98 -0.64
N PRO A 273 -5.18 4.28 -1.84
CA PRO A 273 -4.47 4.24 -3.12
C PRO A 273 -3.12 3.47 -3.12
N ALA A 274 -3.17 2.14 -3.03
CA ALA A 274 -1.96 1.32 -2.88
C ALA A 274 -1.99 0.04 -3.72
N TRP A 275 -0.80 -0.41 -4.15
CA TRP A 275 -0.62 -1.68 -4.84
C TRP A 275 -0.11 -2.73 -3.87
N PHE A 276 -0.80 -3.87 -3.83
CA PHE A 276 -0.48 -4.98 -2.94
C PHE A 276 -0.02 -6.21 -3.70
N GLU A 277 0.96 -6.90 -3.13
CA GLU A 277 1.22 -8.32 -3.37
C GLU A 277 1.16 -9.06 -2.02
N ILE A 278 0.28 -10.06 -1.91
CA ILE A 278 0.14 -10.87 -0.70
C ILE A 278 0.42 -12.33 -0.99
N THR A 279 0.88 -13.03 0.06
CA THR A 279 1.03 -14.48 0.05
C THR A 279 0.07 -15.12 1.04
N ILE A 280 -0.73 -16.07 0.57
CA ILE A 280 -1.74 -16.78 1.37
C ILE A 280 -1.37 -18.26 1.47
N ASP A 281 -1.23 -18.76 2.70
CA ASP A 281 -1.12 -20.20 2.98
C ASP A 281 -2.43 -20.92 2.59
N ARG A 282 -2.37 -21.90 1.70
CA ARG A 282 -3.59 -22.51 1.15
C ARG A 282 -4.40 -23.28 2.18
N PRO A 283 -3.78 -24.13 3.03
CA PRO A 283 -4.55 -24.91 3.98
C PRO A 283 -5.29 -24.04 5.00
N THR A 284 -4.65 -22.99 5.49
CA THR A 284 -5.20 -22.16 6.58
C THR A 284 -5.85 -20.87 6.12
N MET A 285 -5.64 -20.46 4.86
CA MET A 285 -6.02 -19.15 4.31
C MET A 285 -5.42 -17.96 5.08
N ARG A 286 -4.35 -18.19 5.86
CA ARG A 286 -3.64 -17.11 6.56
C ARG A 286 -2.78 -16.33 5.57
N THR A 287 -2.85 -15.00 5.62
CA THR A 287 -1.87 -14.13 4.98
C THR A 287 -0.55 -14.25 5.74
N VAL A 288 0.52 -14.68 5.07
CA VAL A 288 1.84 -14.91 5.68
C VAL A 288 2.88 -13.87 5.25
N ASP A 289 2.65 -13.21 4.12
CA ASP A 289 3.49 -12.13 3.60
C ASP A 289 2.58 -11.06 2.96
N SER A 290 2.92 -9.78 3.13
CA SER A 290 2.25 -8.67 2.47
C SER A 290 3.26 -7.61 2.06
N ARG A 291 3.22 -7.20 0.80
CA ARG A 291 3.96 -6.06 0.26
C ARG A 291 2.97 -5.00 -0.16
N MET A 292 3.22 -3.77 0.25
CA MET A 292 2.45 -2.60 -0.17
C MET A 292 3.40 -1.54 -0.72
N VAL A 293 3.03 -0.97 -1.85
CA VAL A 293 3.67 0.23 -2.40
C VAL A 293 2.61 1.30 -2.55
N THR A 294 2.86 2.46 -1.96
CA THR A 294 2.10 3.70 -2.18
C THR A 294 3.04 4.91 -2.04
N THR A 295 2.48 6.12 -2.08
CA THR A 295 3.18 7.39 -1.97
C THR A 295 4.16 7.42 -0.79
N ALA A 296 5.47 7.36 -1.10
CA ALA A 296 6.56 7.37 -0.12
C ALA A 296 6.35 6.41 1.07
N HIS A 297 5.68 5.28 0.82
CA HIS A 297 5.37 4.27 1.84
C HIS A 297 5.47 2.89 1.19
N PHE A 298 6.58 2.22 1.47
CA PHE A 298 6.93 0.89 0.97
C PHE A 298 6.99 -0.06 2.16
N MET A 299 5.95 -0.87 2.31
CA MET A 299 5.76 -1.78 3.43
C MET A 299 6.03 -3.22 2.98
N HIS A 300 6.73 -3.96 3.82
CA HIS A 300 6.82 -5.41 3.72
C HIS A 300 6.61 -6.03 5.10
N ASP A 301 5.54 -6.80 5.22
CA ASP A 301 5.19 -7.54 6.42
C ASP A 301 5.38 -9.04 6.23
N THR A 302 5.86 -9.68 7.29
CA THR A 302 5.90 -11.14 7.43
C THR A 302 5.17 -11.55 8.70
N TYR A 303 4.07 -12.29 8.55
CA TYR A 303 3.17 -12.66 9.64
C TYR A 303 3.52 -14.03 10.24
N SER A 304 3.38 -14.14 11.55
CA SER A 304 3.77 -15.28 12.35
C SER A 304 2.93 -15.38 13.64
N LEU A 305 3.13 -16.46 14.42
CA LEU A 305 2.52 -16.65 15.74
C LEU A 305 1.00 -16.41 15.78
N PHE A 306 0.30 -16.88 14.75
CA PHE A 306 -1.17 -16.81 14.66
C PHE A 306 -1.82 -17.49 15.86
N ASN A 307 -2.62 -16.74 16.62
CA ASN A 307 -3.25 -17.16 17.88
C ASN A 307 -2.27 -17.63 18.97
N ALA A 308 -0.99 -17.28 18.85
CA ALA A 308 0.08 -17.71 19.75
C ALA A 308 0.99 -16.56 20.19
N THR A 309 0.62 -15.31 19.90
CA THR A 309 1.38 -14.13 20.30
C THR A 309 1.42 -13.98 21.83
N PRO A 310 2.58 -13.68 22.44
CA PRO A 310 2.67 -13.39 23.86
C PRO A 310 1.75 -12.25 24.28
N ALA A 311 1.18 -12.34 25.49
CA ALA A 311 0.25 -11.35 26.01
C ALA A 311 0.78 -9.90 25.96
N ILE A 312 -0.08 -8.98 25.55
CA ILE A 312 0.17 -7.54 25.59
C ILE A 312 -0.42 -7.01 26.88
N VAL A 313 0.45 -6.64 27.82
CA VAL A 313 0.09 -6.12 29.14
C VAL A 313 0.60 -4.68 29.29
N PRO A 314 0.02 -3.87 30.20
CA PRO A 314 0.56 -2.57 30.52
C PRO A 314 2.04 -2.66 30.93
N PRO A 315 2.86 -1.65 30.61
CA PRO A 315 4.23 -1.63 31.07
C PRO A 315 4.31 -1.51 32.60
N ARG A 316 5.38 -2.06 33.17
CA ARG A 316 5.76 -1.86 34.57
C ARG A 316 6.48 -0.53 34.75
#